data_AF-A0A1C6NT62-F1
#
_entry.id   AF-A0A1C6NT62-F1
#
_cell.length_a   1.000
_cell.length_b   1.000
_cell.length_c   1.000
_cell.angle_alpha   90.00
_cell.angle_beta   90.00
_cell.angle_gamma   90.00
#
_symmetry.space_group_name_H-M   'P 1'
#
loop_
_entity.id
_entity.type
_entity.pdbx_description
1 polymer ?
#
loop_
_entity_poly.entity_id
_entity_poly.type
_entity_poly.pdbx_seq_one_letter_code
_entity_poly.pdbx_strand_id
1 'polypeptide(L)'
;MEVTEVDDERDFYGTFSGEIRQARQSLWLWAPWVANRIRSLLPELRAAADRGVQIKVFIRDDTDQLQRKDTSQSLIADLRAVAHTVIPMHVMHQKIAVIDERTVMLGSLNVLSQSWTREVMLTMRGAYFARKLLAHEHAETFARPPRCGRCKGAEIEIRRRKNGIWYWRCYAAACKTTPSGRTDAWTQDIRLTSGR
;
A
#
# COMPACT_ATOMS: atom_id res chain seq x y z
N MET A 1 -13.15 20.83 -5.56
CA MET A 1 -12.39 19.66 -6.06
C MET A 1 -12.09 19.96 -7.50
N GLU A 2 -10.86 19.76 -7.93
CA GLU A 2 -10.40 20.07 -9.29
C GLU A 2 -9.49 18.94 -9.78
N VAL A 3 -9.66 18.53 -11.04
CA VAL A 3 -8.67 17.68 -11.74
C VAL A 3 -7.58 18.62 -12.22
N THR A 4 -6.36 18.45 -11.71
CA THR A 4 -5.24 19.33 -12.05
C THR A 4 -4.36 18.76 -13.14
N GLU A 5 -4.23 17.43 -13.22
CA GLU A 5 -3.41 16.76 -14.24
C GLU A 5 -4.10 15.49 -14.75
N VAL A 6 -3.79 15.14 -16.00
CA VAL A 6 -4.08 13.85 -16.61
C VAL A 6 -2.78 13.33 -17.23
N ASP A 7 -2.09 12.47 -16.50
CA ASP A 7 -0.78 11.96 -16.88
C ASP A 7 -0.90 10.60 -17.57
N ASP A 8 -0.02 10.36 -18.54
CA ASP A 8 0.26 9.01 -19.03
C ASP A 8 1.49 8.40 -18.33
N GLU A 9 1.93 7.23 -18.78
CA GLU A 9 3.07 6.53 -18.18
C GLU A 9 4.41 7.27 -18.25
N ARG A 10 4.54 8.26 -19.15
CA ARG A 10 5.78 9.02 -19.36
C ARG A 10 5.84 10.23 -18.42
N ASP A 11 4.71 10.90 -18.23
CA ASP A 11 4.64 12.15 -17.47
C ASP A 11 4.38 11.92 -15.98
N PHE A 12 3.65 10.84 -15.63
CA PHE A 12 3.20 10.56 -14.26
C PHE A 12 4.31 10.63 -13.20
N TYR A 13 5.50 10.09 -13.47
CA TYR A 13 6.56 10.04 -12.46
C TYR A 13 7.17 11.42 -12.17
N GLY A 14 7.14 12.34 -13.14
CA GLY A 14 7.51 13.74 -12.91
C GLY A 14 6.56 14.40 -11.92
N THR A 15 5.26 14.30 -12.21
CA THR A 15 4.17 14.81 -11.37
C THR A 15 4.19 14.17 -9.97
N PHE A 16 4.24 12.85 -9.89
CA PHE A 16 4.23 12.11 -8.63
C PHE A 16 5.44 12.42 -7.74
N SER A 17 6.65 12.50 -8.33
CA SER A 17 7.84 12.89 -7.56
C SER A 17 7.75 14.34 -7.07
N GLY A 18 7.17 15.23 -7.87
CA GLY A 18 6.86 16.60 -7.46
C GLY A 18 5.94 16.67 -6.24
N GLU A 19 4.86 15.90 -6.25
CA GLU A 19 3.92 15.85 -5.12
C GLU A 19 4.56 15.20 -3.87
N ILE A 20 5.40 14.15 -4.01
CA ILE A 20 6.17 13.57 -2.88
C ILE A 20 7.12 14.61 -2.27
N ARG A 21 7.81 15.42 -3.09
CA ARG A 21 8.70 16.48 -2.60
C ARG A 21 7.96 17.56 -1.82
N GLN A 22 6.72 17.85 -2.20
CA GLN A 22 5.89 18.86 -1.54
C GLN A 22 5.13 18.32 -0.32
N ALA A 23 4.98 17.01 -0.20
CA ALA A 23 4.28 16.36 0.91
C ALA A 23 4.86 16.75 2.28
N ARG A 24 3.96 16.98 3.24
CA ARG A 24 4.29 17.47 4.59
C ARG A 24 3.80 16.57 5.72
N GLN A 25 2.76 15.78 5.52
CA GLN A 25 2.06 15.06 6.58
C GLN A 25 1.94 13.57 6.31
N SER A 26 1.39 13.18 5.16
CA SER A 26 1.14 11.76 4.87
C SER A 26 1.21 11.40 3.40
N LEU A 27 1.60 10.15 3.14
CA LEU A 27 1.57 9.51 1.84
C LEU A 27 0.96 8.13 1.99
N TRP A 28 -0.17 7.91 1.33
CA TRP A 28 -0.89 6.64 1.31
C TRP A 28 -0.83 6.05 -0.08
N LEU A 29 -0.33 4.83 -0.21
CA LEU A 29 -0.20 4.15 -1.50
C LEU A 29 -0.92 2.81 -1.48
N TRP A 30 -1.78 2.58 -2.47
CA TRP A 30 -2.22 1.24 -2.85
C TRP A 30 -1.48 0.91 -4.15
N ALA A 31 -0.48 0.05 -4.02
CA ALA A 31 0.44 -0.30 -5.09
C ALA A 31 0.59 -1.83 -5.14
N PRO A 32 -0.17 -2.54 -5.97
CA PRO A 32 -0.33 -3.98 -5.86
C PRO A 32 0.99 -4.73 -6.05
N TRP A 33 1.91 -4.16 -6.83
CA TRP A 33 3.23 -4.73 -7.05
C TRP A 33 4.33 -3.71 -6.77
N VAL A 34 5.46 -4.23 -6.29
CA VAL A 34 6.72 -3.49 -6.15
C VAL A 34 7.71 -4.12 -7.11
N ALA A 35 8.20 -3.33 -8.07
CA ALA A 35 9.22 -3.77 -9.04
C ALA A 35 10.30 -2.70 -9.17
N ASN A 36 11.24 -2.86 -10.12
CA ASN A 36 12.44 -2.02 -10.25
C ASN A 36 12.16 -0.50 -10.26
N ARG A 37 10.95 -0.09 -10.68
CA ARG A 37 10.51 1.31 -10.62
C ARG A 37 10.69 1.94 -9.24
N ILE A 38 10.51 1.18 -8.16
CA ILE A 38 10.69 1.72 -6.80
C ILE A 38 12.06 2.36 -6.61
N ARG A 39 13.11 1.86 -7.27
CA ARG A 39 14.49 2.37 -7.11
C ARG A 39 14.60 3.86 -7.47
N SER A 40 13.85 4.35 -8.46
CA SER A 40 13.86 5.77 -8.81
C SER A 40 13.08 6.63 -7.82
N LEU A 41 12.18 6.04 -7.03
CA LEU A 41 11.35 6.73 -6.05
C LEU A 41 11.92 6.68 -4.63
N LEU A 42 12.77 5.70 -4.30
CA LEU A 42 13.36 5.54 -2.97
C LEU A 42 14.02 6.82 -2.43
N PRO A 43 14.80 7.59 -3.21
CA PRO A 43 15.39 8.84 -2.69
C PRO A 43 14.33 9.86 -2.25
N GLU A 44 13.25 10.02 -3.04
CA GLU A 44 12.17 10.96 -2.74
C GLU A 44 11.34 10.50 -1.55
N LEU A 45 11.04 9.20 -1.46
CA LEU A 45 10.37 8.61 -0.31
C LEU A 45 11.20 8.74 0.96
N ARG A 46 12.53 8.55 0.88
CA ARG A 46 13.45 8.71 2.01
C ARG A 46 13.46 10.16 2.49
N ALA A 47 13.61 11.10 1.56
CA ALA A 47 13.57 12.53 1.88
C ALA A 47 12.22 12.95 2.49
N ALA A 48 11.10 12.41 2.01
CA ALA A 48 9.79 12.66 2.60
C ALA A 48 9.69 12.09 4.03
N ALA A 49 10.13 10.86 4.24
CA ALA A 49 10.16 10.24 5.56
C ALA A 49 11.04 11.02 6.55
N ASP A 50 12.21 11.53 6.10
CA ASP A 50 13.12 12.35 6.92
C ASP A 50 12.51 13.69 7.31
N ARG A 51 11.60 14.25 6.50
CA ARG A 51 10.78 15.42 6.86
C ARG A 51 9.63 15.09 7.83
N GLY A 52 9.43 13.82 8.18
CA GLY A 52 8.37 13.35 9.06
C GLY A 52 7.06 12.96 8.37
N VAL A 53 7.03 12.92 7.02
CA VAL A 53 5.85 12.47 6.26
C VAL A 53 5.56 11.01 6.58
N GLN A 54 4.35 10.71 7.05
CA GLN A 54 3.92 9.35 7.37
C GLN A 54 3.60 8.56 6.10
N ILE A 55 4.50 7.64 5.73
CA ILE A 55 4.38 6.83 4.50
C ILE A 55 3.77 5.46 4.81
N LYS A 56 2.56 5.20 4.31
CA LYS A 56 1.80 3.96 4.52
C LYS A 56 1.51 3.33 3.15
N VAL A 57 1.97 2.10 2.94
CA VAL A 57 1.89 1.43 1.63
C VAL A 57 1.18 0.09 1.75
N PHE A 58 0.14 -0.10 0.96
CA PHE A 58 -0.55 -1.37 0.76
C PHE A 58 -0.02 -2.04 -0.51
N ILE A 59 0.38 -3.30 -0.38
CA ILE A 59 0.90 -4.13 -1.48
C ILE A 59 0.18 -5.47 -1.51
N ARG A 60 0.29 -6.23 -2.61
CA ARG A 60 -0.18 -7.63 -2.60
C ARG A 60 0.72 -8.49 -1.73
N ASP A 61 0.12 -9.52 -1.13
CA ASP A 61 0.81 -10.47 -0.26
C ASP A 61 1.74 -11.45 -1.01
N ASP A 62 2.46 -12.28 -0.24
CA ASP A 62 3.42 -13.25 -0.77
C ASP A 62 2.79 -14.46 -1.47
N THR A 63 1.45 -14.52 -1.54
CA THR A 63 0.75 -15.54 -2.32
C THR A 63 0.60 -15.16 -3.79
N ASP A 64 0.83 -13.89 -4.12
CA ASP A 64 0.90 -13.41 -5.48
C ASP A 64 2.18 -13.87 -6.21
N GLN A 65 2.03 -14.35 -7.44
CA GLN A 65 3.14 -14.94 -8.20
C GLN A 65 4.26 -13.95 -8.54
N LEU A 66 3.95 -12.66 -8.66
CA LEU A 66 4.95 -11.63 -8.95
C LEU A 66 5.59 -11.13 -7.66
N GLN A 67 4.81 -10.92 -6.60
CA GLN A 67 5.33 -10.46 -5.31
C GLN A 67 6.18 -11.52 -4.60
N ARG A 68 5.90 -12.81 -4.78
CA ARG A 68 6.66 -13.89 -4.10
C ARG A 68 8.08 -14.09 -4.62
N LYS A 69 8.45 -13.45 -5.74
CA LYS A 69 9.80 -13.57 -6.32
C LYS A 69 10.82 -12.90 -5.41
N ASP A 70 12.02 -13.49 -5.28
CA ASP A 70 13.09 -12.94 -4.44
C ASP A 70 13.47 -11.51 -4.82
N THR A 71 13.45 -11.18 -6.11
CA THR A 71 13.68 -9.83 -6.61
C THR A 71 12.65 -8.84 -6.08
N SER A 72 11.36 -9.18 -6.12
CA SER A 72 10.28 -8.37 -5.56
C SER A 72 10.39 -8.27 -4.03
N GLN A 73 10.74 -9.36 -3.35
CA GLN A 73 10.92 -9.36 -1.88
C GLN A 73 12.09 -8.47 -1.45
N SER A 74 13.21 -8.47 -2.17
CA SER A 74 14.32 -7.55 -1.94
C SER A 74 13.88 -6.09 -2.09
N LEU A 75 13.11 -5.78 -3.13
CA LEU A 75 12.61 -4.41 -3.35
C LEU A 75 11.56 -3.98 -2.30
N ILE A 76 10.76 -4.92 -1.80
CA ILE A 76 9.85 -4.68 -0.67
C ILE A 76 10.64 -4.43 0.61
N ALA A 77 11.78 -5.11 0.81
CA ALA A 77 12.66 -4.84 1.94
C ALA A 77 13.25 -3.42 1.86
N ASP A 78 13.70 -2.98 0.68
CA ASP A 78 14.14 -1.60 0.44
C ASP A 78 13.02 -0.59 0.75
N LEU A 79 11.79 -0.87 0.30
CA LEU A 79 10.62 -0.04 0.60
C LEU A 79 10.32 0.01 2.12
N ARG A 80 10.40 -1.14 2.81
CA ARG A 80 10.18 -1.22 4.28
C ARG A 80 11.23 -0.48 5.09
N ALA A 81 12.43 -0.29 4.55
CA ALA A 81 13.46 0.53 5.19
C ALA A 81 13.13 2.03 5.18
N VAL A 82 12.18 2.46 4.33
CA VAL A 82 11.81 3.87 4.15
C VAL A 82 10.39 4.18 4.61
N ALA A 83 9.44 3.30 4.28
CA ALA A 83 8.04 3.50 4.62
C ALA A 83 7.78 3.23 6.12
N HIS A 84 6.88 4.02 6.72
CA HIS A 84 6.50 3.86 8.12
C HIS A 84 5.71 2.56 8.34
N THR A 85 4.90 2.16 7.35
CA THR A 85 4.20 0.87 7.39
C THR A 85 3.99 0.33 5.98
N VAL A 86 4.33 -0.94 5.77
CA VAL A 86 4.03 -1.67 4.54
C VAL A 86 3.11 -2.84 4.87
N ILE A 87 1.90 -2.83 4.35
CA ILE A 87 0.82 -3.75 4.69
C ILE A 87 0.53 -4.66 3.48
N PRO A 88 0.84 -5.96 3.57
CA PRO A 88 0.41 -6.92 2.57
C PRO A 88 -1.12 -7.15 2.64
N MET A 89 -1.78 -7.21 1.49
CA MET A 89 -3.21 -7.43 1.35
C MET A 89 -3.49 -8.47 0.27
N HIS A 90 -4.26 -9.50 0.63
CA HIS A 90 -4.62 -10.57 -0.29
C HIS A 90 -5.63 -10.07 -1.35
N VAL A 91 -5.33 -10.32 -2.62
CA VAL A 91 -6.18 -10.01 -3.78
C VAL A 91 -6.53 -8.50 -3.88
N MET A 92 -5.52 -7.65 -3.66
CA MET A 92 -5.61 -6.20 -3.86
C MET A 92 -5.21 -5.81 -5.30
N HIS A 93 -5.87 -4.80 -5.89
CA HIS A 93 -5.53 -4.32 -7.25
C HIS A 93 -5.68 -2.81 -7.46
N GLN A 94 -6.02 -2.07 -6.40
CA GLN A 94 -6.15 -0.61 -6.39
C GLN A 94 -4.81 0.06 -6.74
N LYS A 95 -4.88 1.19 -7.43
CA LYS A 95 -3.73 2.00 -7.86
C LYS A 95 -3.99 3.44 -7.46
N ILE A 96 -3.73 3.71 -6.19
CA ILE A 96 -4.14 4.96 -5.54
C ILE A 96 -2.93 5.54 -4.84
N ALA A 97 -2.71 6.83 -5.01
CA ALA A 97 -1.90 7.64 -4.10
C ALA A 97 -2.77 8.72 -3.47
N VAL A 98 -2.67 8.90 -2.16
CA VAL A 98 -3.26 10.05 -1.46
C VAL A 98 -2.16 10.76 -0.67
N ILE A 99 -2.02 12.06 -0.89
CA ILE A 99 -0.94 12.89 -0.34
C ILE A 99 -1.58 13.98 0.51
N ASP A 100 -1.13 14.09 1.76
CA ASP A 100 -1.58 15.07 2.76
C ASP A 100 -3.10 15.18 2.90
N GLU A 101 -3.80 14.05 2.72
CA GLU A 101 -5.27 13.98 2.70
C GLU A 101 -5.92 15.04 1.79
N ARG A 102 -5.23 15.44 0.71
CA ARG A 102 -5.62 16.56 -0.14
C ARG A 102 -5.45 16.29 -1.62
N THR A 103 -4.32 15.72 -2.04
CA THR A 103 -4.08 15.33 -3.43
C THR A 103 -4.37 13.84 -3.58
N VAL A 104 -5.14 13.45 -4.59
CA VAL A 104 -5.37 12.05 -4.96
C VAL A 104 -4.84 11.83 -6.37
N MET A 105 -4.05 10.78 -6.56
CA MET A 105 -3.68 10.27 -7.87
C MET A 105 -4.28 8.87 -8.04
N LEU A 106 -5.14 8.66 -9.04
CA LEU A 106 -5.89 7.43 -9.25
C LEU A 106 -6.01 7.12 -10.74
N GLY A 107 -5.84 5.84 -11.11
CA GLY A 107 -5.95 5.41 -12.51
C GLY A 107 -5.50 3.98 -12.74
N SER A 108 -5.00 3.69 -13.94
CA SER A 108 -4.62 2.34 -14.38
C SER A 108 -3.15 1.99 -14.08
N LEU A 109 -2.32 3.00 -13.79
CA LEU A 109 -0.88 2.85 -13.57
C LEU A 109 -0.53 2.27 -12.20
N ASN A 110 0.37 1.28 -12.16
CA ASN A 110 0.94 0.78 -10.90
C ASN A 110 2.13 1.63 -10.45
N VAL A 111 1.93 2.49 -9.44
CA VAL A 111 2.89 3.56 -9.06
C VAL A 111 4.28 3.06 -8.65
N LEU A 112 4.42 1.81 -8.19
CA LEU A 112 5.69 1.20 -7.77
C LEU A 112 6.22 0.14 -8.73
N SER A 113 5.56 -0.11 -9.86
CA SER A 113 5.95 -1.21 -10.76
C SER A 113 5.72 -0.97 -12.26
N GLN A 114 5.09 0.14 -12.67
CA GLN A 114 4.88 0.40 -14.09
C GLN A 114 6.23 0.58 -14.80
N SER A 115 6.31 0.02 -16.02
CA SER A 115 7.51 0.02 -16.85
C SER A 115 7.26 0.33 -18.32
N TRP A 116 6.28 -0.31 -18.98
CA TRP A 116 6.12 -0.19 -20.44
C TRP A 116 4.67 -0.13 -20.96
N THR A 117 3.68 -0.39 -20.12
CA THR A 117 2.27 -0.33 -20.53
C THR A 117 1.82 1.12 -20.71
N ARG A 118 0.91 1.33 -21.66
CA ARG A 118 0.14 2.58 -21.83
C ARG A 118 -0.79 2.73 -20.63
N GLU A 119 -0.75 3.87 -19.94
CA GLU A 119 -1.55 4.10 -18.75
C GLU A 119 -2.22 5.47 -18.74
N VAL A 120 -3.15 5.66 -17.80
CA VAL A 120 -3.71 6.96 -17.44
C VAL A 120 -3.78 7.11 -15.93
N MET A 121 -3.43 8.30 -15.43
CA MET A 121 -3.56 8.70 -14.04
C MET A 121 -4.15 10.10 -13.94
N LEU A 122 -5.20 10.24 -13.13
CA LEU A 122 -5.79 11.53 -12.82
C LEU A 122 -5.20 12.05 -11.52
N THR A 123 -4.75 13.31 -11.51
CA THR A 123 -4.41 14.03 -10.28
C THR A 123 -5.54 14.98 -9.93
N MET A 124 -6.07 14.83 -8.72
CA MET A 124 -7.19 15.62 -8.20
C MET A 124 -6.81 16.29 -6.89
N ARG A 125 -7.10 17.59 -6.77
CA ARG A 125 -6.93 18.34 -5.52
C ARG A 125 -8.28 18.60 -4.84
N GLY A 126 -8.42 18.11 -3.61
CA GLY A 126 -9.62 18.31 -2.80
C GLY A 126 -9.65 17.44 -1.55
N ALA A 127 -9.55 18.07 -0.38
CA ALA A 127 -9.50 17.36 0.90
C ALA A 127 -10.75 16.55 1.24
N TYR A 128 -11.93 16.95 0.74
CA TYR A 128 -13.16 16.17 0.92
C TYR A 128 -13.09 14.84 0.17
N PHE A 129 -12.70 14.85 -1.11
CA PHE A 129 -12.58 13.64 -1.91
C PHE A 129 -11.49 12.72 -1.37
N ALA A 130 -10.30 13.27 -1.06
CA ALA A 130 -9.21 12.52 -0.48
C ALA A 130 -9.62 11.80 0.82
N ARG A 131 -10.25 12.52 1.76
CA ARG A 131 -10.73 11.91 3.02
C ARG A 131 -11.84 10.89 2.81
N LYS A 132 -12.76 11.14 1.88
CA LYS A 132 -13.80 10.16 1.52
C LYS A 132 -13.21 8.88 0.94
N LEU A 133 -12.17 9.01 0.10
CA LEU A 133 -11.45 7.87 -0.46
C LEU A 133 -10.68 7.09 0.64
N LEU A 134 -9.96 7.78 1.52
CA LEU A 134 -9.28 7.14 2.66
C LEU A 134 -10.26 6.40 3.58
N ALA A 135 -11.44 6.97 3.82
CA ALA A 135 -12.50 6.32 4.60
C ALA A 135 -13.06 5.09 3.88
N HIS A 136 -13.30 5.17 2.56
CA HIS A 136 -13.75 4.05 1.74
C HIS A 136 -12.76 2.89 1.76
N GLU A 137 -11.45 3.18 1.67
CA GLU A 137 -10.39 2.17 1.71
C GLU A 137 -10.04 1.72 3.14
N HIS A 138 -10.77 2.20 4.16
CA HIS A 138 -10.52 1.92 5.58
C HIS A 138 -9.06 2.16 5.99
N ALA A 139 -8.42 3.17 5.39
CA ALA A 139 -6.97 3.34 5.38
C ALA A 139 -6.36 3.39 6.79
N GLU A 140 -6.96 4.16 7.70
CA GLU A 140 -6.47 4.28 9.08
C GLU A 140 -6.50 2.97 9.86
N THR A 141 -7.57 2.18 9.73
CA THR A 141 -7.68 0.88 10.40
C THR A 141 -6.72 -0.13 9.78
N PHE A 142 -6.65 -0.16 8.45
CA PHE A 142 -5.81 -1.11 7.71
C PHE A 142 -4.31 -0.80 7.77
N ALA A 143 -3.93 0.44 8.09
CA ALA A 143 -2.52 0.78 8.30
C ALA A 143 -2.01 0.51 9.73
N ARG A 144 -2.81 -0.12 10.59
CA ARG A 144 -2.45 -0.43 11.99
C ARG A 144 -2.51 -1.94 12.24
N PRO A 145 -1.67 -2.75 11.57
CA PRO A 145 -1.62 -4.17 11.84
C PRO A 145 -1.25 -4.43 13.32
N PRO A 146 -1.95 -5.34 14.02
CA PRO A 146 -1.56 -5.74 15.36
C PRO A 146 -0.25 -6.55 15.30
N ARG A 147 0.34 -6.85 16.46
CA ARG A 147 1.29 -7.97 16.54
C ARG A 147 0.52 -9.28 16.57
N CYS A 148 1.11 -10.34 16.01
CA CYS A 148 0.53 -11.66 16.04
C CYS A 148 0.24 -12.09 17.49
N GLY A 149 -1.00 -12.48 17.79
CA GLY A 149 -1.37 -12.96 19.13
C GLY A 149 -0.59 -14.20 19.57
N ARG A 150 -0.12 -15.00 18.59
CA ARG A 150 0.63 -16.26 18.79
C ARG A 150 2.15 -16.06 18.87
N CYS A 151 2.81 -15.68 17.77
CA CYS A 151 4.28 -15.52 17.74
C CYS A 151 4.80 -14.14 18.13
N LYS A 152 3.92 -13.16 18.37
CA LYS A 152 4.27 -11.75 18.65
C LYS A 152 5.03 -11.02 17.53
N GLY A 153 5.19 -11.66 16.37
CA GLY A 153 5.77 -11.10 15.15
C GLY A 153 4.90 -10.02 14.49
N ALA A 154 5.50 -9.32 13.53
CA ALA A 154 4.90 -8.20 12.79
C ALA A 154 4.51 -8.57 11.35
N GLU A 155 4.75 -9.82 10.95
CA GLU A 155 4.37 -10.39 9.65
C GLU A 155 2.86 -10.65 9.60
N ILE A 156 2.11 -9.56 9.52
CA ILE A 156 0.66 -9.53 9.45
C ILE A 156 0.22 -8.99 8.10
N GLU A 157 -0.76 -9.68 7.51
CA GLU A 157 -1.42 -9.28 6.27
C GLU A 157 -2.93 -9.12 6.50
N ILE A 158 -3.58 -8.43 5.56
CA ILE A 158 -5.03 -8.27 5.53
C ILE A 158 -5.63 -9.27 4.54
N ARG A 159 -6.71 -9.94 4.97
CA ARG A 159 -7.53 -10.78 4.11
C ARG A 159 -9.01 -10.49 4.29
N ARG A 160 -9.80 -10.90 3.30
CA ARG A 160 -11.27 -10.83 3.33
C ARG A 160 -11.86 -12.23 3.18
N ARG A 161 -12.81 -12.58 4.05
CA ARG A 161 -13.60 -13.81 3.95
C ARG A 161 -14.66 -13.65 2.86
N LYS A 162 -15.22 -14.77 2.40
CA LYS A 162 -16.33 -14.77 1.41
C LYS A 162 -17.57 -14.02 1.91
N ASN A 163 -17.82 -14.02 3.22
CA ASN A 163 -18.92 -13.28 3.84
C ASN A 163 -18.62 -11.77 4.02
N GLY A 164 -17.50 -11.28 3.49
CA GLY A 164 -17.14 -9.87 3.49
C GLY A 164 -16.35 -9.41 4.73
N ILE A 165 -16.24 -10.23 5.78
CA ILE A 165 -15.48 -9.88 7.00
C ILE A 165 -13.99 -9.78 6.70
N TRP A 166 -13.40 -8.66 7.08
CA TRP A 166 -11.96 -8.44 7.04
C TRP A 166 -11.28 -9.01 8.28
N TYR A 167 -10.10 -9.59 8.12
CA TYR A 167 -9.33 -10.15 9.21
C TYR A 167 -7.82 -9.98 8.98
N TRP A 168 -7.10 -9.77 10.07
CA TRP A 168 -5.66 -9.90 10.13
C TRP A 168 -5.28 -11.37 10.07
N ARG A 169 -4.20 -11.71 9.36
CA ARG A 169 -3.60 -13.05 9.36
C ARG A 169 -2.10 -12.93 9.56
N CYS A 170 -1.53 -13.78 10.42
CA CYS A 170 -0.07 -13.89 10.50
C CYS A 170 0.47 -14.79 9.40
N TYR A 171 1.50 -14.33 8.69
CA TYR A 171 2.17 -15.10 7.64
C TYR A 171 3.62 -15.50 8.00
N ALA A 172 4.08 -15.22 9.21
CA ALA A 172 5.38 -15.69 9.71
C ALA A 172 5.48 -17.22 9.61
N ALA A 173 6.65 -17.75 9.23
CA ALA A 173 6.87 -19.20 9.09
C ALA A 173 6.48 -19.99 10.36
N ALA A 174 6.82 -19.45 11.54
CA ALA A 174 6.45 -20.01 12.85
C ALA A 174 4.93 -20.08 13.11
N CYS A 175 4.10 -19.40 12.30
CA CYS A 175 2.65 -19.40 12.39
C CYS A 175 1.94 -19.95 11.15
N LYS A 176 2.61 -20.09 10.00
CA LYS A 176 1.94 -20.25 8.70
C LYS A 176 1.33 -21.64 8.50
N THR A 177 1.99 -22.71 8.94
CA THR A 177 1.63 -24.09 8.58
C THR A 177 1.91 -25.09 9.69
N THR A 178 0.95 -26.01 9.89
CA THR A 178 1.15 -27.20 10.74
C THR A 178 1.98 -28.25 9.99
N PRO A 179 2.53 -29.28 10.68
CA PRO A 179 3.21 -30.41 10.02
C PRO A 179 2.36 -31.13 8.97
N SER A 180 1.02 -31.03 9.06
CA SER A 180 0.06 -31.61 8.10
C SER A 180 -0.15 -30.79 6.82
N GLY A 181 0.53 -29.65 6.65
CA GLY A 181 0.35 -28.75 5.51
C GLY A 181 -0.92 -27.88 5.57
N ARG A 182 -1.79 -28.06 6.59
CA ARG A 182 -2.94 -27.17 6.82
C ARG A 182 -2.50 -25.82 7.38
N THR A 183 -3.12 -24.77 6.87
CA THR A 183 -2.95 -23.39 7.34
C THR A 183 -3.63 -23.20 8.69
N ASP A 184 -2.85 -23.11 9.77
CA ASP A 184 -3.32 -22.75 11.12
C ASP A 184 -2.74 -21.40 11.55
N ALA A 185 -2.71 -20.46 10.61
CA ALA A 185 -2.26 -19.11 10.88
C ALA A 185 -3.16 -18.44 11.91
N TRP A 186 -2.55 -17.74 12.87
CA TRP A 186 -3.30 -16.84 13.75
C TRP A 186 -4.08 -15.83 12.91
N THR A 187 -5.35 -15.62 13.28
CA THR A 187 -6.21 -14.62 12.66
C THR A 187 -6.95 -13.81 13.73
N GLN A 188 -7.32 -12.58 13.37
CA GLN A 188 -8.16 -11.72 14.18
C GLN A 188 -9.05 -10.88 13.28
N ASP A 189 -10.37 -10.94 13.49
CA ASP A 189 -11.31 -10.14 12.70
C ASP A 189 -11.09 -8.63 12.95
N ILE A 190 -11.20 -7.85 11.88
CA ILE A 190 -11.04 -6.39 11.89
C ILE A 190 -12.41 -5.77 12.14
N ARG A 191 -12.54 -5.03 13.24
CA ARG A 191 -13.72 -4.21 13.50
C ARG A 191 -13.62 -2.91 12.72
N LEU A 192 -14.33 -2.85 11.59
CA LEU A 192 -14.49 -1.62 10.84
C LEU A 192 -15.54 -0.77 11.54
N THR A 193 -15.20 0.47 11.85
CA THR A 193 -16.20 1.47 12.21
C THR A 193 -17.02 1.77 10.96
N SER A 194 -18.33 1.52 11.01
CA SER A 194 -19.25 1.97 9.97
C SER A 194 -19.14 3.50 9.89
N GLY A 195 -18.59 4.01 8.78
CA GLY A 195 -18.67 5.44 8.49
C GLY A 195 -20.13 5.80 8.31
N ARG A 196 -20.64 6.71 9.14
CA ARG A 196 -21.87 7.44 8.82
C ARG A 196 -21.56 8.51 7.78
#